data_AF-I3NV81-F1
#
_entry.id   AF-I3NV81-F1
#
_cell.length_a   1.000
_cell.length_b   1.000
_cell.length_c   1.000
_cell.angle_alpha   90.00
_cell.angle_beta   90.00
_cell.angle_gamma   90.00
#
_symmetry.space_group_name_H-M   'P 1'
#
loop_
_entity.id
_entity.type
_entity.pdbx_description
1 polymer ?
#
loop_
_entity_poly.entity_id
_entity_poly.type
_entity_poly.pdbx_seq_one_letter_code
_entity_poly.pdbx_strand_id
1 'polypeptide(L)'
;TPNRIVWDSEVKEIILSTNSGQIGILPNHAPIATAVDIGILRIRLKDQWLTMALMGGFARIGNNEITVLVNDAEKGSDIDPQEAQQTLEIAEANLRKAEGKRQIIEANLALRRARTRVEAVNVIS
;
A
#
# COMPACT_ATOMS: atom_id res chain seq x y z
N THR A 1 1.81 -0.79 11.51
CA THR A 1 2.76 0.34 11.43
C THR A 1 3.61 0.36 12.69
N PRO A 2 4.72 1.13 12.77
CA PRO A 2 5.59 1.10 13.95
C PRO A 2 4.85 1.42 15.25
N ASN A 3 3.77 2.20 15.18
CA ASN A 3 3.04 2.70 16.33
C ASN A 3 1.80 1.86 16.69
N ARG A 4 1.24 1.07 15.75
CA ARG A 4 0.02 0.28 15.99
C ARG A 4 -0.19 -0.86 14.99
N ILE A 5 -0.96 -1.86 15.40
CA ILE A 5 -1.53 -2.87 14.51
C ILE A 5 -2.72 -2.23 13.77
N VAL A 6 -2.69 -2.28 12.43
CA VAL A 6 -3.74 -1.68 11.58
C VAL A 6 -4.79 -2.71 11.18
N TRP A 7 -4.38 -3.98 11.08
CA TRP A 7 -5.23 -5.11 10.71
C TRP A 7 -4.70 -6.38 11.35
N ASP A 8 -5.61 -7.19 11.91
CA ASP A 8 -5.33 -8.52 12.46
C ASP A 8 -6.60 -9.37 12.32
N SER A 9 -6.63 -10.23 11.31
CA SER A 9 -7.79 -11.10 11.02
C SER A 9 -7.40 -12.19 10.04
N GLU A 10 -8.14 -13.30 10.07
CA GLU A 10 -8.03 -14.38 9.09
C GLU A 10 -8.61 -13.98 7.74
N VAL A 11 -7.90 -14.34 6.66
CA VAL A 11 -8.23 -13.95 5.28
C VAL A 11 -8.04 -15.14 4.35
N LYS A 12 -8.74 -15.16 3.21
CA LYS A 12 -8.61 -16.25 2.23
C LYS A 12 -7.50 -16.03 1.22
N GLU A 13 -7.24 -14.78 0.89
CA GLU A 13 -6.35 -14.42 -0.20
C GLU A 13 -5.84 -12.99 0.03
N ILE A 14 -4.56 -12.78 -0.26
CA ILE A 14 -3.94 -11.46 -0.21
C ILE A 14 -3.22 -11.21 -1.53
N ILE A 15 -3.37 -10.01 -2.09
CA ILE A 15 -2.55 -9.54 -3.21
C ILE A 15 -1.71 -8.38 -2.71
N LEU A 16 -0.39 -8.54 -2.75
CA LEU A 16 0.59 -7.60 -2.23
C LEU A 16 1.46 -7.05 -3.36
N SER A 17 1.71 -5.74 -3.32
CA SER A 17 2.64 -5.08 -4.25
C SER A 17 4.08 -5.15 -3.70
N THR A 18 4.99 -5.75 -4.46
CA THR A 18 6.42 -5.88 -4.13
C THR A 18 7.27 -5.12 -5.16
N ASN A 19 8.56 -4.99 -4.88
CA ASN A 19 9.52 -4.37 -5.82
C ASN A 19 9.63 -5.10 -7.17
N SER A 20 9.18 -6.35 -7.26
CA SER A 20 9.27 -7.21 -8.44
C SER A 20 7.91 -7.37 -9.15
N GLY A 21 6.87 -6.64 -8.70
CA GLY A 21 5.50 -6.76 -9.20
C GLY A 21 4.53 -7.23 -8.10
N GLN A 22 3.38 -7.75 -8.52
CA GLN A 22 2.35 -8.21 -7.59
C GLN A 22 2.52 -9.69 -7.26
N ILE A 23 2.29 -10.05 -6.00
CA ILE A 23 2.25 -11.43 -5.53
C ILE A 23 0.89 -11.74 -4.91
N GLY A 24 0.30 -12.87 -5.30
CA GLY A 24 -0.88 -13.44 -4.68
C GLY A 24 -0.48 -14.49 -3.64
N ILE A 25 -1.01 -14.38 -2.43
CA ILE A 25 -0.71 -15.26 -1.30
C ILE A 25 -2.00 -15.97 -0.91
N LEU A 26 -1.96 -17.29 -0.99
CA LEU A 26 -3.04 -18.21 -0.64
C LEU A 26 -2.67 -19.03 0.61
N PRO A 27 -3.62 -19.76 1.22
CA PRO A 27 -3.31 -20.68 2.30
C PRO A 27 -2.29 -21.74 1.85
N ASN A 28 -1.40 -22.12 2.75
CA ASN A 28 -0.29 -23.05 2.55
C ASN A 28 0.76 -22.59 1.54
N HIS A 29 0.88 -21.27 1.34
CA HIS A 29 1.98 -20.70 0.57
C HIS A 29 3.34 -21.02 1.23
N ALA A 30 4.35 -21.31 0.41
CA ALA A 30 5.71 -21.54 0.88
C ALA A 30 6.24 -20.32 1.65
N PRO A 31 7.09 -20.50 2.68
CA PRO A 31 7.63 -19.37 3.44
C PRO A 31 8.46 -18.42 2.55
N ILE A 32 8.18 -17.12 2.64
CA ILE A 32 8.87 -16.06 1.88
C ILE A 32 9.05 -14.83 2.78
N ALA A 33 10.21 -14.17 2.66
CA ALA A 33 10.42 -12.81 3.14
C ALA A 33 10.66 -11.89 1.93
N THR A 34 9.91 -10.80 1.83
CA THR A 34 9.98 -9.88 0.68
C THR A 34 9.84 -8.42 1.09
N ALA A 35 10.40 -7.53 0.27
CA ALA A 35 10.20 -6.10 0.39
C ALA A 35 8.86 -5.69 -0.23
N VAL A 36 8.12 -4.85 0.47
CA VAL A 36 6.85 -4.29 0.05
C VAL A 36 7.09 -2.91 -0.52
N ASP A 37 6.62 -2.67 -1.74
CA ASP A 37 6.70 -1.35 -2.36
C ASP A 37 5.53 -0.46 -1.91
N ILE A 38 5.61 0.83 -2.21
CA ILE A 38 4.47 1.73 -2.08
C ILE A 38 3.40 1.28 -3.08
N GLY A 39 2.24 0.88 -2.58
CA GLY A 39 1.21 0.30 -3.41
C GLY A 39 0.00 -0.18 -2.62
N ILE A 40 -0.90 -0.86 -3.32
CA ILE A 40 -2.13 -1.39 -2.72
C ILE A 40 -1.91 -2.81 -2.25
N LEU A 41 -2.41 -3.08 -1.05
CA LEU A 41 -2.71 -4.40 -0.52
C LEU A 41 -4.19 -4.69 -0.74
N ARG A 42 -4.51 -5.79 -1.40
CA ARG A 42 -5.88 -6.27 -1.52
C ARG A 42 -6.07 -7.48 -0.62
N ILE A 43 -7.11 -7.46 0.19
CA ILE A 43 -7.42 -8.51 1.16
C ILE A 43 -8.79 -9.07 0.81
N ARG A 44 -8.87 -10.39 0.62
CA ARG A 44 -10.14 -11.08 0.41
C ARG A 44 -10.65 -11.67 1.71
N LEU A 45 -11.72 -11.10 2.22
CA LEU A 45 -12.50 -11.63 3.34
C LEU A 45 -13.71 -12.37 2.80
N LYS A 46 -13.69 -13.70 2.87
CA LYS A 46 -14.73 -14.56 2.28
C LYS A 46 -14.91 -14.24 0.78
N ASP A 47 -15.93 -13.45 0.43
CA ASP A 47 -16.28 -13.07 -0.94
C ASP A 47 -16.20 -11.56 -1.18
N GLN A 48 -15.71 -10.78 -0.21
CA GLN A 48 -15.53 -9.34 -0.30
C GLN A 48 -14.05 -8.97 -0.38
N TRP A 49 -13.74 -8.01 -1.25
CA TRP A 49 -12.41 -7.44 -1.36
C TRP A 49 -12.34 -6.13 -0.57
N LEU A 50 -11.28 -6.00 0.22
CA LEU A 50 -10.88 -4.76 0.87
C LEU A 50 -9.54 -4.31 0.31
N THR A 51 -9.32 -3.00 0.32
CA THR A 51 -8.04 -2.41 -0.07
C THR A 51 -7.41 -1.64 1.07
N MET A 52 -6.08 -1.65 1.09
CA MET A 52 -5.27 -0.82 1.97
C MET A 52 -4.14 -0.19 1.17
N ALA A 53 -3.91 1.10 1.37
CA ALA A 53 -2.73 1.80 0.86
C ALA A 53 -1.56 1.52 1.80
N LEU A 54 -0.44 1.03 1.26
CA LEU A 54 0.79 0.76 2.01
C LEU A 54 1.90 1.71 1.59
N MET A 55 2.61 2.30 2.55
CA MET A 55 3.72 3.23 2.31
C MET A 55 5.10 2.55 2.35
N GLY A 56 5.16 1.33 1.81
CA GLY A 56 6.37 0.50 1.75
C GLY A 56 6.77 -0.14 3.08
N GLY A 57 7.54 -1.21 2.99
CA GLY A 57 7.99 -1.98 4.15
C GLY A 57 8.47 -3.38 3.82
N PHE A 58 8.12 -4.35 4.68
CA PHE A 58 8.50 -5.76 4.55
C PHE A 58 7.32 -6.67 4.85
N ALA A 59 7.25 -7.81 4.17
CA ALA A 59 6.30 -8.86 4.44
C ALA A 59 7.04 -10.18 4.69
N ARG A 60 6.58 -10.91 5.71
CA ARG A 60 7.00 -12.27 6.03
C ARG A 60 5.80 -13.17 5.94
N ILE A 61 5.90 -14.21 5.13
CA ILE A 61 4.91 -15.27 4.96
C ILE A 61 5.52 -16.56 5.51
N GLY A 62 4.77 -17.30 6.32
CA GLY A 62 5.16 -18.63 6.76
C GLY A 62 4.15 -19.22 7.74
N ASN A 63 4.02 -20.55 7.78
CA ASN A 63 3.11 -21.25 8.69
C ASN A 63 1.65 -20.74 8.64
N ASN A 64 1.14 -20.43 7.44
CA ASN A 64 -0.17 -19.80 7.22
C ASN A 64 -0.37 -18.44 7.91
N GLU A 65 0.71 -17.80 8.29
CA GLU A 65 0.74 -16.45 8.84
C GLU A 65 1.42 -15.50 7.86
N ILE A 66 0.85 -14.31 7.73
CA ILE A 66 1.49 -13.19 7.02
C ILE A 66 1.63 -12.01 7.97
N THR A 67 2.86 -11.57 8.17
CA THR A 67 3.18 -10.36 8.93
C THR A 67 3.66 -9.28 7.97
N VAL A 68 2.95 -8.15 7.90
CA VAL A 68 3.35 -7.00 7.06
C VAL A 68 3.75 -5.83 7.94
N LEU A 69 5.02 -5.46 7.88
CA LEU A 69 5.62 -4.36 8.62
C LEU A 69 5.82 -3.18 7.67
N VAL A 70 5.03 -2.13 7.82
CA VAL A 70 5.07 -0.94 6.97
C VAL A 70 5.19 0.32 7.81
N ASN A 71 5.79 1.37 7.23
CA ASN A 71 5.91 2.67 7.89
C ASN A 71 4.53 3.30 8.13
N ASP A 72 3.67 3.23 7.12
CA ASP A 72 2.31 3.76 7.19
C ASP A 72 1.35 2.89 6.37
N ALA A 73 0.09 2.85 6.82
CA ALA A 73 -0.98 2.11 6.17
C ALA A 73 -2.35 2.72 6.49
N GLU A 74 -3.15 2.91 5.43
CA GLU A 74 -4.51 3.44 5.50
C GLU A 74 -5.47 2.46 4.81
N LYS A 75 -6.66 2.23 5.37
CA LYS A 75 -7.69 1.45 4.69
C LYS A 75 -8.33 2.31 3.61
N GLY A 76 -8.59 1.74 2.43
CA GLY A 76 -9.22 2.49 1.34
C GLY A 76 -10.57 3.10 1.71
N SER A 77 -11.31 2.47 2.63
CA SER A 77 -12.59 2.97 3.18
C SER A 77 -12.45 4.19 4.08
N ASP A 78 -11.27 4.40 4.68
CA ASP A 78 -11.03 5.44 5.67
C ASP A 78 -10.38 6.69 5.04
N ILE A 79 -10.01 6.60 3.75
CA ILE A 79 -9.40 7.69 2.99
C ILE A 79 -10.51 8.57 2.42
N ASP A 80 -10.48 9.87 2.71
CA ASP A 80 -11.36 10.84 2.05
C ASP A 80 -10.95 10.98 0.56
N PRO A 81 -11.85 10.68 -0.39
CA PRO A 81 -11.55 10.74 -1.82
C PRO A 81 -11.13 12.14 -2.30
N GLN A 82 -11.74 13.19 -1.74
CA GLN A 82 -11.46 14.57 -2.11
C GLN A 82 -10.09 15.00 -1.57
N GLU A 83 -9.78 14.65 -0.32
CA GLU A 83 -8.46 14.92 0.28
C GLU A 83 -7.34 14.19 -0.48
N ALA A 84 -7.57 12.92 -0.84
CA ALA A 84 -6.61 12.14 -1.60
C ALA A 84 -6.33 12.76 -2.97
N GLN A 85 -7.38 13.20 -3.66
CA GLN A 85 -7.26 13.85 -4.98
C GLN A 85 -6.55 15.21 -4.90
N GLN A 86 -6.88 16.04 -3.91
CA GLN A 86 -6.17 17.31 -3.67
C GLN A 86 -4.69 17.08 -3.35
N THR A 87 -4.39 16.08 -2.53
CA THR A 87 -3.01 15.71 -2.19
C THR A 87 -2.23 15.27 -3.44
N LEU A 88 -2.88 14.53 -4.35
CA LEU A 88 -2.30 14.13 -5.62
C LEU A 88 -1.95 15.35 -6.49
N GLU A 89 -2.87 16.28 -6.64
CA GLU A 89 -2.67 17.51 -7.43
C GLU A 89 -1.51 18.36 -6.88
N ILE A 90 -1.44 18.52 -5.55
CA ILE A 90 -0.34 19.22 -4.89
C ILE A 90 0.99 18.50 -5.14
N ALA A 91 1.03 17.17 -5.02
CA ALA A 91 2.23 16.38 -5.24
C ALA A 91 2.72 16.47 -6.70
N GLU A 92 1.80 16.48 -7.68
CA GLU A 92 2.13 16.67 -9.09
C GLU A 92 2.65 18.07 -9.38
N ALA A 93 2.04 19.11 -8.80
CA ALA A 93 2.51 20.48 -8.93
C ALA A 93 3.90 20.66 -8.31
N ASN A 94 4.17 20.04 -7.17
CA ASN A 94 5.47 20.06 -6.51
C ASN A 94 6.54 19.35 -7.35
N LEU A 95 6.22 18.21 -7.97
CA LEU A 95 7.16 17.52 -8.85
C LEU A 95 7.52 18.37 -10.07
N ARG A 96 6.58 19.11 -10.65
CA ARG A 96 6.84 20.02 -11.78
C ARG A 96 7.77 21.18 -11.42
N LYS A 97 7.75 21.61 -10.16
CA LYS A 97 8.57 22.72 -9.63
C LYS A 97 9.86 22.24 -8.97
N ALA A 98 10.04 20.93 -8.78
CA ALA A 98 11.18 20.39 -8.06
C ALA A 98 12.46 20.55 -8.88
N GLU A 99 13.48 21.18 -8.29
CA GLU A 99 14.77 21.42 -8.93
C GLU A 99 15.89 20.71 -8.17
N GLY A 100 16.78 20.08 -8.93
CA GLY A 100 17.89 19.32 -8.36
C GLY A 100 17.50 17.93 -7.87
N LYS A 101 18.52 17.07 -7.74
CA LYS A 101 18.33 15.62 -7.54
C LYS A 101 17.53 15.28 -6.29
N ARG A 102 17.79 15.97 -5.17
CA ARG A 102 17.14 15.69 -3.89
C ARG A 102 15.63 16.01 -3.92
N GLN A 103 15.27 17.21 -4.35
CA GLN A 103 13.86 17.63 -4.40
C GLN A 103 13.06 16.75 -5.36
N ILE A 104 13.66 16.36 -6.50
CA ILE A 104 13.03 15.44 -7.46
C ILE A 104 12.76 14.07 -6.81
N ILE A 105 13.69 13.53 -6.02
CA ILE A 105 13.49 12.24 -5.33
C ILE A 105 12.36 12.35 -4.30
N GLU A 106 12.38 13.39 -3.46
CA GLU A 106 11.36 13.62 -2.43
C GLU A 106 9.97 13.84 -3.05
N ALA A 107 9.88 14.63 -4.13
CA ALA A 107 8.63 14.89 -4.85
C ALA A 107 8.09 13.64 -5.55
N ASN A 108 8.96 12.81 -6.16
CA ASN A 108 8.55 11.53 -6.75
C ASN A 108 8.02 10.56 -5.68
N LEU A 109 8.65 10.51 -4.51
CA LEU A 109 8.19 9.68 -3.40
C LEU A 109 6.80 10.14 -2.92
N ALA A 110 6.62 11.45 -2.71
CA ALA A 110 5.33 12.03 -2.32
C ALA A 110 4.24 11.75 -3.37
N LEU A 111 4.57 11.88 -4.66
CA LEU A 111 3.66 11.59 -5.75
C LEU A 111 3.22 10.13 -5.77
N ARG A 112 4.16 9.19 -5.59
CA ARG A 112 3.83 7.75 -5.52
C ARG A 112 2.86 7.47 -4.38
N ARG A 113 3.11 8.01 -3.19
CA ARG A 113 2.22 7.85 -2.02
C ARG A 113 0.82 8.42 -2.28
N ALA A 114 0.74 9.63 -2.83
CA ALA A 114 -0.53 10.28 -3.14
C ALA A 114 -1.35 9.48 -4.18
N ARG A 115 -0.69 8.99 -5.24
CA ARG A 115 -1.33 8.11 -6.25
C ARG A 115 -1.88 6.84 -5.62
N THR A 116 -1.12 6.19 -4.74
CA THR A 116 -1.57 4.98 -4.05
C THR A 116 -2.78 5.24 -3.15
N ARG A 117 -2.86 6.39 -2.47
CA ARG A 117 -4.05 6.76 -1.68
C ARG A 117 -5.29 6.88 -2.58
N VAL A 118 -5.20 7.57 -3.71
CA VAL A 118 -6.31 7.71 -4.68
C VAL A 118 -6.71 6.36 -5.26
N GLU A 119 -5.75 5.53 -5.66
CA GLU A 119 -6.01 4.21 -6.22
C GLU A 119 -6.68 3.28 -5.19
N ALA A 120 -6.30 3.35 -3.91
CA ALA A 120 -6.91 2.55 -2.85
C ALA A 120 -8.40 2.85 -2.65
N VAL A 121 -8.82 4.09 -2.85
CA VAL A 121 -10.24 4.51 -2.80
C VAL A 121 -11.01 3.95 -4.00
N ASN A 122 -10.46 4.10 -5.21
CA ASN A 122 -11.16 3.76 -6.44
C ASN A 122 -11.42 2.27 -6.62
N VAL A 123 -10.59 1.39 -6.05
CA VAL A 123 -10.76 -0.07 -6.16
C VAL A 123 -11.98 -0.58 -5.38
N ILE A 124 -12.59 0.25 -4.52
CA ILE A 124 -13.81 -0.08 -3.76
C ILE A 124 -15.09 0.25 -4.56
N SER A 125 -15.00 1.00 -5.67
CA SER A 125 -16.13 1.41 -6.52
C SER A 125 -16.38 0.47 -7.70
#